data_AF-A0A2J8L099-F1
#
_entry.id   AF-A0A2J8L099-F1
#
_cell.length_a   1.000
_cell.length_b   1.000
_cell.length_c   1.000
_cell.angle_alpha   90.00
_cell.angle_beta   90.00
_cell.angle_gamma   90.00
#
_symmetry.space_group_name_H-M   'P 1'
#
loop_
_entity.id
_entity.type
_entity.pdbx_description
1 polymer ?
#
loop_
_entity_poly.entity_id
_entity_poly.type
_entity_poly.pdbx_seq_one_letter_code
_entity_poly.pdbx_strand_id
1 'polypeptide(L)'
;METSSKGLLTQVTQFWNLLDDLAESDPEGYEKFIQQQLKEGKQLCAAPEPQLCLQTRILKPKEKILFINLCQWTRIPAPQSTTHPVPLTVGKPEDTTEISDAYTVIDVAYNPDVLHAAEKDQVKKNQLIQMAMKCIEEKFQFTLSHSYHITKFRIKGSIQRMKQNLMGIQTDSIDLREKMRRELTLGQIRSSTMSNPDHFPQLLLPKDQVSGKAVCLIEEISSTEIQVEMKMPAYELKIVHDHSEKPLKIELKVELPGINSVSLCDLSVSEGTTEPQALAKDVLSLKF
;
A
#
# COMPACT_ATOMS: atom_id res chain seq x y z
N MET A 1 -14.35 21.03 -14.92
CA MET A 1 -14.02 20.63 -16.30
C MET A 1 -13.58 19.18 -16.26
N GLU A 2 -14.46 18.27 -16.71
CA GLU A 2 -14.18 16.84 -16.83
C GLU A 2 -13.31 16.61 -18.07
N THR A 3 -12.04 16.30 -17.87
CA THR A 3 -11.18 15.80 -18.94
C THR A 3 -11.60 14.36 -19.25
N SER A 4 -12.13 14.14 -20.45
CA SER A 4 -12.57 12.82 -20.93
C SER A 4 -11.45 11.78 -20.80
N SER A 5 -11.79 10.57 -20.34
CA SER A 5 -10.88 9.42 -20.20
C SER A 5 -10.01 9.16 -21.44
N LYS A 6 -10.51 9.51 -22.63
CA LYS A 6 -9.77 9.45 -23.89
C LYS A 6 -8.54 10.36 -23.93
N GLY A 7 -8.65 11.59 -23.42
CA GLY A 7 -7.52 12.54 -23.44
C GLY A 7 -6.37 12.11 -22.51
N LEU A 8 -6.71 11.36 -21.46
CA LEU A 8 -5.77 10.87 -20.47
C LEU A 8 -4.98 9.65 -20.97
N LEU A 9 -5.63 8.74 -21.69
CA LEU A 9 -4.98 7.65 -22.41
C LEU A 9 -3.97 8.18 -23.43
N THR A 10 -4.36 9.19 -24.21
CA THR A 10 -3.46 9.82 -25.18
C THR A 10 -2.21 10.42 -24.52
N GLN A 11 -2.37 11.03 -23.34
CA GLN A 11 -1.27 11.64 -22.61
C GLN A 11 -0.26 10.61 -22.07
N VAL A 12 -0.76 9.45 -21.63
CA VAL A 12 0.08 8.32 -21.20
C VAL A 12 0.82 7.71 -22.39
N THR A 13 0.13 7.50 -23.52
CA THR A 13 0.79 7.01 -24.74
C THR A 13 1.88 7.98 -25.23
N GLN A 14 1.64 9.29 -25.17
CA GLN A 14 2.64 10.29 -25.53
C GLN A 14 3.87 10.24 -24.62
N PHE A 15 3.67 9.98 -23.33
CA PHE A 15 4.77 9.84 -22.39
C PHE A 15 5.61 8.58 -22.68
N TRP A 16 4.99 7.45 -22.99
CA TRP A 16 5.71 6.23 -23.37
C TRP A 16 6.54 6.42 -24.64
N ASN A 17 5.94 6.99 -25.68
CA ASN A 17 6.66 7.28 -26.92
C ASN A 17 7.86 8.21 -26.68
N LEU A 18 7.71 9.22 -25.82
CA LEU A 18 8.84 10.08 -25.44
C LEU A 18 9.96 9.30 -24.76
N LEU A 19 9.65 8.35 -23.88
CA LEU A 19 10.66 7.53 -23.21
C LEU A 19 11.37 6.59 -24.20
N ASP A 20 10.64 6.01 -25.14
CA ASP A 20 11.19 5.19 -26.23
C ASP A 20 12.11 6.04 -27.14
N ASP A 21 11.66 7.21 -27.56
CA ASP A 21 12.45 8.15 -28.37
C ASP A 21 13.73 8.56 -27.63
N LEU A 22 13.65 8.86 -26.33
CA LEU A 22 14.81 9.23 -25.51
C LEU A 22 15.79 8.06 -25.38
N ALA A 23 15.30 6.84 -25.20
CA ALA A 23 16.14 5.65 -25.11
C ALA A 23 16.87 5.33 -26.42
N GLU A 24 16.27 5.59 -27.58
CA GLU A 24 16.87 5.37 -28.89
C GLU A 24 17.81 6.51 -29.32
N SER A 25 17.40 7.76 -29.10
CA SER A 25 18.13 8.95 -29.59
C SER A 25 19.21 9.46 -28.64
N ASP A 26 19.02 9.33 -27.31
CA ASP A 26 19.98 9.76 -26.29
C ASP A 26 19.95 8.81 -25.06
N PRO A 27 20.59 7.62 -25.16
CA PRO A 27 20.62 6.65 -24.08
C PRO A 27 21.17 7.20 -22.76
N GLU A 28 22.15 8.11 -22.82
CA GLU A 28 22.71 8.77 -21.63
C GLU A 28 21.70 9.76 -21.00
N GLY A 29 20.97 10.49 -21.82
CA GLY A 29 19.87 11.35 -21.40
C GLY A 29 18.73 10.57 -20.75
N TYR A 30 18.36 9.43 -21.34
CA TYR A 30 17.39 8.50 -20.76
C TYR A 30 17.84 7.97 -19.40
N GLU A 31 19.08 7.49 -19.29
CA GLU A 31 19.63 7.03 -18.01
C GLU A 31 19.59 8.14 -16.94
N LYS A 32 20.06 9.34 -17.28
CA LYS A 32 20.02 10.50 -16.37
C LYS A 32 18.59 10.85 -15.96
N PHE A 33 17.64 10.79 -16.90
CA PHE A 33 16.22 11.03 -16.62
C PHE A 33 15.67 10.01 -15.62
N ILE A 34 15.85 8.71 -15.86
CA ILE A 34 15.37 7.65 -14.96
C ILE A 34 16.05 7.77 -13.59
N GLN A 35 17.37 8.00 -13.54
CA GLN A 35 18.09 8.20 -12.28
C GLN A 35 17.56 9.40 -11.50
N GLN A 36 17.25 10.51 -12.18
CA GLN A 36 16.65 11.69 -11.56
C GLN A 36 15.25 11.38 -11.02
N GLN A 37 14.41 10.68 -11.79
CA GLN A 37 13.08 10.25 -11.35
C GLN A 37 13.14 9.29 -10.14
N LEU A 38 14.09 8.36 -10.13
CA LEU A 38 14.32 7.46 -8.99
C LEU A 38 14.80 8.24 -7.75
N LYS A 39 15.67 9.23 -7.93
CA LYS A 39 16.18 10.08 -6.85
C LYS A 39 15.08 10.94 -6.24
N GLU A 40 14.24 11.56 -7.07
CA GLU A 40 13.07 12.33 -6.64
C GLU A 40 12.02 11.41 -5.98
N GLY A 41 11.72 10.28 -6.61
CA GLY A 41 10.79 9.27 -6.09
C GLY A 41 11.22 8.68 -4.75
N LYS A 42 12.54 8.55 -4.49
CA LYS A 42 13.06 8.06 -3.20
C LYS A 42 12.58 8.92 -2.02
N GLN A 43 12.45 10.24 -2.20
CA GLN A 43 11.95 11.13 -1.16
C GLN A 43 10.44 10.93 -0.91
N LEU A 44 9.67 10.64 -1.95
CA LEU A 44 8.24 10.29 -1.86
C LEU A 44 8.01 8.90 -1.26
N CYS A 45 8.99 8.01 -1.40
CA CYS A 45 9.00 6.66 -0.82
C CYS A 45 9.56 6.60 0.61
N ALA A 46 10.01 7.72 1.18
CA ALA A 46 10.51 7.79 2.55
C ALA A 46 9.47 7.22 3.52
N ALA A 47 9.93 6.58 4.59
CA ALA A 47 9.02 6.09 5.64
C ALA A 47 8.56 7.25 6.53
N PRO A 48 7.36 7.17 7.12
CA PRO A 48 6.96 8.07 8.19
C PRO A 48 7.86 7.85 9.42
N GLU A 49 8.19 8.94 10.11
CA GLU A 49 9.03 8.93 11.31
C GLU A 49 8.18 9.19 12.56
N PRO A 50 8.08 8.23 13.50
CA PRO A 50 7.24 8.40 14.69
C PRO A 50 7.75 9.49 15.63
N GLN A 51 6.84 10.36 16.07
CA GLN A 51 7.14 11.45 16.99
C GLN A 51 6.63 11.16 18.40
N LEU A 52 5.34 10.83 18.53
CA LEU A 52 4.73 10.50 19.81
C LEU A 52 3.53 9.58 19.63
N CYS A 53 3.16 8.88 20.69
CA CYS A 53 1.94 8.10 20.76
C CYS A 53 1.05 8.62 21.89
N LEU A 54 -0.23 8.84 21.58
CA LEU A 54 -1.26 9.23 22.52
C LEU A 54 -2.10 8.02 22.88
N GLN A 55 -2.41 7.85 24.15
CA GLN A 55 -3.43 6.94 24.62
C GLN A 55 -4.64 7.75 25.09
N THR A 56 -5.80 7.45 24.51
CA THR A 56 -7.11 8.00 24.89
C THR A 56 -8.18 6.90 24.76
N ARG A 57 -9.45 7.28 24.70
CA ARG A 57 -10.59 6.39 24.50
C ARG A 57 -11.48 6.91 23.39
N ILE A 58 -11.97 5.99 22.57
CA ILE A 58 -13.20 6.21 21.80
C ILE A 58 -14.35 6.03 22.79
N LEU A 59 -15.24 7.02 22.88
CA LEU A 59 -16.45 7.00 23.71
C LEU A 59 -17.66 6.51 22.90
N LYS A 60 -17.72 6.85 21.61
CA LYS A 60 -18.76 6.41 20.66
C LYS A 60 -18.13 6.05 19.31
N PRO A 61 -18.64 5.04 18.58
CA PRO A 61 -19.88 4.29 18.85
C PRO A 61 -19.76 3.20 19.92
N LYS A 62 -18.55 2.72 20.20
CA LYS A 62 -18.28 1.70 21.22
C LYS A 62 -17.06 2.10 22.03
N GLU A 63 -17.14 1.97 23.36
CA GLU A 63 -16.02 2.31 24.21
C GLU A 63 -14.83 1.38 23.94
N LYS A 64 -13.69 1.97 23.60
CA LYS A 64 -12.44 1.27 23.30
C LYS A 64 -11.24 2.13 23.66
N ILE A 65 -10.15 1.48 24.06
CA ILE A 65 -8.85 2.15 24.17
C ILE A 65 -8.39 2.53 22.76
N LEU A 66 -7.91 3.75 22.60
CA LEU A 66 -7.38 4.26 21.34
C LEU A 66 -5.94 4.72 21.52
N PHE A 67 -5.07 4.19 20.68
CA PHE A 67 -3.72 4.71 20.47
C PHE A 67 -3.68 5.55 19.20
N ILE A 68 -3.22 6.79 19.29
CA ILE A 68 -3.01 7.67 18.14
C ILE A 68 -1.50 7.86 17.99
N ASN A 69 -0.92 7.32 16.92
CA ASN A 69 0.48 7.58 16.60
C ASN A 69 0.56 8.86 15.76
N LEU A 70 1.27 9.87 16.26
CA LEU A 70 1.62 11.04 15.48
C LEU A 70 3.02 10.86 14.90
N CYS A 71 3.16 11.06 13.60
CA CYS A 71 4.42 10.96 12.88
C CYS A 71 4.63 12.17 11.97
N GLN A 72 5.89 12.38 11.60
CA GLN A 72 6.27 13.30 10.54
C GLN A 72 6.51 12.52 9.25
N TRP A 73 6.11 13.10 8.11
CA TRP A 73 6.32 12.47 6.82
C TRP A 73 6.44 13.51 5.71
N THR A 74 7.56 13.47 4.99
CA THR A 74 7.88 14.40 3.88
C THR A 74 6.88 14.34 2.72
N ARG A 75 6.09 13.26 2.63
CA ARG A 75 5.01 13.12 1.66
C ARG A 75 3.84 14.07 1.93
N ILE A 76 3.69 14.56 3.16
CA ILE A 76 2.64 15.53 3.51
C ILE A 76 3.11 16.92 3.06
N PRO A 77 2.31 17.66 2.27
CA PRO A 77 2.70 19.00 1.82
C PRO A 77 2.81 19.95 3.01
N ALA A 78 3.79 20.85 2.96
CA ALA A 78 3.90 21.93 3.93
C ALA A 78 2.75 22.93 3.76
N PRO A 79 2.30 23.59 4.84
CA PRO A 79 1.34 24.69 4.74
C PRO A 79 1.95 25.84 3.92
N GLN A 80 1.15 26.46 3.06
CA GLN A 80 1.63 27.52 2.17
C GLN A 80 1.97 28.83 2.92
N SER A 81 1.33 29.07 4.08
CA SER A 81 1.69 30.15 5.00
C SER A 81 1.12 29.86 6.39
N THR A 82 1.42 30.74 7.36
CA THR A 82 0.93 30.67 8.75
C THR A 82 -0.58 30.86 8.88
N THR A 83 -1.26 31.41 7.87
CA THR A 83 -2.70 31.63 7.85
C THR A 83 -3.47 30.52 7.12
N HIS A 84 -2.77 29.62 6.43
CA HIS A 84 -3.39 28.50 5.73
C HIS A 84 -3.61 27.30 6.66
N PRO A 85 -4.66 26.49 6.41
CA PRO A 85 -4.88 25.26 7.17
C PRO A 85 -3.67 24.33 7.10
N VAL A 86 -3.38 23.66 8.21
CA VAL A 86 -2.29 22.69 8.30
C VAL A 86 -2.72 21.37 7.66
N PRO A 87 -2.04 20.89 6.61
CA PRO A 87 -2.35 19.59 6.01
C PRO A 87 -1.97 18.44 6.96
N LEU A 88 -2.82 17.41 7.01
CA LEU A 88 -2.54 16.17 7.73
C LEU A 88 -3.23 14.99 7.07
N THR A 89 -2.64 13.80 7.20
CA THR A 89 -3.23 12.54 6.74
C THR A 89 -3.58 11.69 7.94
N VAL A 90 -4.81 11.18 7.97
CA VAL A 90 -5.29 10.23 8.99
C VAL A 90 -5.44 8.86 8.34
N GLY A 91 -4.71 7.89 8.88
CA GLY A 91 -4.76 6.49 8.52
C GLY A 91 -6.07 5.79 8.95
N LYS A 92 -6.31 4.57 8.44
CA LYS A 92 -7.52 3.81 8.80
C LYS A 92 -7.42 3.29 10.24
N PRO A 93 -8.51 3.24 11.02
CA PRO A 93 -8.50 2.62 12.34
C PRO A 93 -8.26 1.11 12.25
N GLU A 94 -7.30 0.61 13.02
CA GLU A 94 -6.92 -0.80 13.08
C GLU A 94 -7.22 -1.35 14.47
N ASP A 95 -8.21 -2.24 14.57
CA ASP A 95 -8.53 -2.95 15.81
C ASP A 95 -7.49 -4.07 16.06
N THR A 96 -6.98 -4.16 17.28
CA THR A 96 -6.05 -5.21 17.72
C THR A 96 -6.51 -5.78 19.05
N THR A 97 -6.35 -7.09 19.22
CA THR A 97 -6.57 -7.79 20.48
C THR A 97 -5.22 -8.30 21.00
N GLU A 98 -4.69 -7.68 22.06
CA GLU A 98 -3.61 -8.27 22.86
C GLU A 98 -4.21 -9.10 24.01
N ILE A 99 -3.41 -9.98 24.62
CA ILE A 99 -3.81 -11.06 25.55
C ILE A 99 -4.76 -10.61 26.68
N SER A 100 -4.77 -9.32 27.06
CA SER A 100 -5.69 -8.77 28.08
C SER A 100 -6.60 -7.64 27.61
N ASP A 101 -6.34 -6.96 26.49
CA ASP A 101 -7.04 -5.75 26.10
C ASP A 101 -7.21 -5.59 24.59
N ALA A 102 -8.43 -5.24 24.17
CA ALA A 102 -8.73 -4.80 22.82
C ALA A 102 -8.53 -3.29 22.69
N TYR A 103 -7.77 -2.85 21.70
CA TYR A 103 -7.53 -1.44 21.42
C TYR A 103 -7.55 -1.16 19.92
N THR A 104 -7.74 0.10 19.58
CA THR A 104 -7.65 0.60 18.21
C THR A 104 -6.38 1.43 18.06
N VAL A 105 -5.71 1.32 16.91
CA VAL A 105 -4.58 2.19 16.54
C VAL A 105 -4.98 3.04 15.34
N ILE A 106 -4.64 4.33 15.39
CA ILE A 106 -4.79 5.26 14.26
C ILE A 106 -3.46 6.00 14.07
N ASP A 107 -2.96 5.99 12.84
CA ASP A 107 -1.77 6.74 12.47
C ASP A 107 -2.15 8.10 11.89
N VAL A 108 -1.46 9.16 12.30
CA VAL A 108 -1.64 10.53 11.77
C VAL A 108 -0.28 11.09 11.37
N ALA A 109 -0.21 11.62 10.15
CA ALA A 109 1.00 12.20 9.60
C ALA A 109 0.86 13.70 9.36
N TYR A 110 1.88 14.44 9.79
CA TYR A 110 2.07 15.85 9.49
C TYR A 110 3.32 16.05 8.64
N ASN A 111 3.40 17.19 7.98
CA ASN A 111 4.67 17.65 7.40
C ASN A 111 5.71 17.90 8.53
N PRO A 112 6.99 17.54 8.36
CA PRO A 112 8.03 17.74 9.36
C PRO A 112 8.16 19.19 9.88
N ASP A 113 8.01 20.19 9.00
CA ASP A 113 8.19 21.60 9.36
C ASP A 113 7.12 22.06 10.36
N VAL A 114 5.90 21.52 10.24
CA VAL A 114 4.78 21.80 11.15
C VAL A 114 5.10 21.29 12.56
N LEU A 115 5.60 20.06 12.66
CA LEU A 115 5.90 19.44 13.94
C LEU A 115 7.14 20.06 14.59
N HIS A 116 8.17 20.37 13.80
CA HIS A 116 9.38 21.05 14.29
C HIS A 116 9.07 22.46 14.81
N ALA A 117 8.20 23.22 14.12
CA ALA A 117 7.76 24.53 14.59
C ALA A 117 6.99 24.51 15.92
N ALA A 118 6.41 23.36 16.28
CA ALA A 118 5.69 23.15 17.54
C ALA A 118 6.52 22.44 18.63
N GLU A 119 7.74 21.96 18.32
CA GLU A 119 8.49 21.07 19.21
C GLU A 119 8.80 21.71 20.58
N LYS A 120 9.15 23.00 20.57
CA LYS A 120 9.50 23.77 21.78
C LYS A 120 8.30 24.46 22.44
N ASP A 121 7.14 24.43 21.80
CA ASP A 121 5.95 25.16 22.22
C ASP A 121 4.83 24.17 22.58
N GLN A 122 4.64 23.95 23.88
CA GLN A 122 3.64 23.01 24.38
C GLN A 122 2.21 23.41 23.98
N VAL A 123 1.93 24.71 23.83
CA VAL A 123 0.59 25.16 23.40
C VAL A 123 0.35 24.76 21.95
N LYS A 124 1.32 25.01 21.06
CA LYS A 124 1.23 24.58 19.65
C LYS A 124 1.17 23.07 19.51
N LYS A 125 1.98 22.34 20.29
CA LYS A 125 1.96 20.87 20.31
C LYS A 125 0.57 20.34 20.71
N ASN A 126 -0.02 20.92 21.75
CA ASN A 126 -1.37 20.56 22.18
C ASN A 126 -2.42 20.91 21.12
N GLN A 127 -2.28 22.04 20.42
CA GLN A 127 -3.18 22.40 19.30
C GLN A 127 -3.11 21.37 18.16
N LEU A 128 -1.91 20.91 17.78
CA LEU A 128 -1.76 19.87 16.76
C LEU A 128 -2.37 18.52 17.20
N ILE A 129 -2.27 18.19 18.48
CA ILE A 129 -2.93 16.99 19.04
C ILE A 129 -4.45 17.12 18.96
N GLN A 130 -5.01 18.25 19.40
CA GLN A 130 -6.46 18.50 19.36
C GLN A 130 -6.99 18.51 17.92
N MET A 131 -6.23 19.08 16.98
CA MET A 131 -6.58 19.06 15.57
C MET A 131 -6.60 17.63 15.01
N ALA A 132 -5.60 16.80 15.33
CA ALA A 132 -5.59 15.39 14.93
C ALA A 132 -6.82 14.63 15.48
N MET A 133 -7.13 14.82 16.77
CA MET A 133 -8.29 14.19 17.40
C MET A 133 -9.60 14.62 16.73
N LYS A 134 -9.77 15.91 16.47
CA LYS A 134 -10.95 16.44 15.77
C LYS A 134 -11.08 15.87 14.34
N CYS A 135 -9.99 15.80 13.59
CA CYS A 135 -10.00 15.18 12.26
C CYS A 135 -10.35 13.69 12.30
N ILE A 136 -9.93 12.97 13.35
CA ILE A 136 -10.32 11.57 13.56
C ILE A 136 -11.82 11.46 13.86
N GLU A 137 -12.36 12.30 14.75
CA GLU A 137 -13.78 12.35 15.08
C GLU A 137 -14.63 12.61 13.82
N GLU A 138 -14.28 13.64 13.05
CA GLU A 138 -15.00 14.00 11.81
C GLU A 138 -14.90 12.91 10.75
N LYS A 139 -13.71 12.34 10.52
CA LYS A 139 -13.48 11.36 9.46
C LYS A 139 -14.17 10.01 9.72
N PHE A 140 -14.19 9.56 10.97
CA PHE A 140 -14.70 8.23 11.34
C PHE A 140 -15.99 8.27 12.14
N GLN A 141 -16.57 9.45 12.35
CA GLN A 141 -17.79 9.65 13.15
C GLN A 141 -17.63 9.09 14.59
N PHE A 142 -16.41 9.24 15.13
CA PHE A 142 -16.11 8.87 16.51
C PHE A 142 -16.38 10.04 17.45
N THR A 143 -16.62 9.72 18.72
CA THR A 143 -16.50 10.70 19.81
C THR A 143 -15.33 10.27 20.67
N LEU A 144 -14.31 11.10 20.83
CA LEU A 144 -13.11 10.79 21.59
C LEU A 144 -13.14 11.43 22.98
N SER A 145 -12.51 10.77 23.94
CA SER A 145 -12.14 11.41 25.20
C SER A 145 -11.10 12.49 24.92
N HIS A 146 -11.40 13.72 25.34
CA HIS A 146 -10.46 14.85 25.22
C HIS A 146 -9.32 14.75 26.25
N SER A 147 -9.48 13.92 27.29
CA SER A 147 -8.38 13.55 28.18
C SER A 147 -7.52 12.47 27.51
N TYR A 148 -6.22 12.74 27.38
CA TYR A 148 -5.23 11.83 26.80
C TYR A 148 -3.95 11.77 27.64
N HIS A 149 -3.21 10.68 27.46
CA HIS A 149 -1.87 10.49 28.02
C HIS A 149 -0.87 10.29 26.88
N ILE A 150 0.26 11.02 26.91
CA ILE A 150 1.38 10.76 26.00
C ILE A 150 2.16 9.57 26.56
N THR A 151 2.22 8.47 25.82
CA THR A 151 2.87 7.24 26.29
C THR A 151 4.39 7.37 26.29
N LYS A 152 5.08 6.46 26.98
CA LYS A 152 6.55 6.41 27.03
C LYS A 152 7.19 6.00 25.70
N PHE A 153 6.44 5.28 24.85
CA PHE A 153 6.89 4.83 23.54
C PHE A 153 6.39 5.78 22.45
N ARG A 154 7.13 5.90 21.34
CA ARG A 154 6.77 6.84 20.27
C ARG A 154 5.76 6.29 19.27
N ILE A 155 5.60 4.97 19.21
CA ILE A 155 4.72 4.28 18.28
C ILE A 155 4.12 3.03 18.93
N LYS A 156 2.81 2.83 18.79
CA LYS A 156 2.17 1.53 19.02
C LYS A 156 2.27 0.73 17.73
N GLY A 157 2.97 -0.40 17.76
CA GLY A 157 3.28 -1.29 16.62
C GLY A 157 4.48 -0.85 15.77
N SER A 158 4.52 -1.20 14.47
CA SER A 158 5.71 -1.04 13.62
C SER A 158 5.63 0.11 12.61
N ILE A 159 6.80 0.63 12.19
CA ILE A 159 6.90 1.69 11.15
C ILE A 159 6.35 1.19 9.81
N GLN A 160 6.56 -0.10 9.48
CA GLN A 160 6.04 -0.68 8.25
C GLN A 160 4.50 -0.67 8.21
N ARG A 161 3.85 -1.05 9.32
CA ARG A 161 2.38 -1.00 9.45
C ARG A 161 1.88 0.44 9.29
N MET A 162 2.49 1.39 10.00
CA MET A 162 2.17 2.81 9.91
C MET A 162 2.28 3.33 8.47
N LYS A 163 3.36 2.96 7.76
CA LYS A 163 3.55 3.34 6.35
C LYS A 163 2.42 2.78 5.47
N GLN A 164 2.12 1.49 5.57
CA GLN A 164 1.06 0.85 4.79
C GLN A 164 -0.31 1.48 5.05
N ASN A 165 -0.64 1.71 6.32
CA ASN A 165 -1.88 2.31 6.76
C ASN A 165 -2.05 3.75 6.22
N LEU A 166 -1.02 4.58 6.33
CA LEU A 166 -1.01 5.95 5.82
C LEU A 166 -1.00 6.02 4.28
N MET A 167 -0.44 5.02 3.60
CA MET A 167 -0.51 4.90 2.14
C MET A 167 -1.88 4.41 1.63
N GLY A 168 -2.76 3.93 2.52
CA GLY A 168 -4.04 3.32 2.14
C GLY A 168 -3.89 1.98 1.41
N ILE A 169 -2.74 1.32 1.57
CA ILE A 169 -2.45 0.01 0.99
C ILE A 169 -2.94 -1.05 1.98
N GLN A 170 -3.96 -1.81 1.59
CA GLN A 170 -4.37 -3.01 2.34
C GLN A 170 -3.41 -4.15 2.00
N THR A 171 -3.04 -4.94 3.01
CA THR A 171 -2.16 -6.13 2.84
C THR A 171 -2.99 -7.38 2.53
N ASP A 172 -4.31 -7.24 2.31
CA ASP A 172 -5.14 -8.34 1.83
C ASP A 172 -4.72 -8.64 0.38
N SER A 173 -3.89 -9.67 0.22
CA SER A 173 -3.33 -10.13 -1.06
C SER A 173 -4.40 -10.42 -2.12
N ILE A 174 -5.62 -10.70 -1.67
CA ILE A 174 -6.81 -10.94 -2.51
C ILE A 174 -7.35 -9.63 -3.12
N ASP A 175 -7.21 -8.51 -2.42
CA ASP A 175 -7.68 -7.20 -2.88
C ASP A 175 -6.71 -6.56 -3.88
N LEU A 176 -5.41 -6.87 -3.86
CA LEU A 176 -4.45 -6.25 -4.79
C LEU A 176 -4.79 -6.48 -6.28
N ARG A 177 -5.39 -7.62 -6.65
CA ARG A 177 -5.78 -7.90 -8.05
C ARG A 177 -7.06 -7.16 -8.46
N GLU A 178 -8.05 -7.10 -7.57
CA GLU A 178 -9.30 -6.34 -7.77
C GLU A 178 -9.06 -4.83 -7.71
N LYS A 179 -8.17 -4.40 -6.81
CA LYS A 179 -7.76 -3.03 -6.59
C LYS A 179 -6.78 -2.58 -7.68
N MET A 180 -5.90 -3.41 -8.22
CA MET A 180 -5.18 -3.10 -9.47
C MET A 180 -6.14 -2.93 -10.66
N ARG A 181 -7.18 -3.77 -10.76
CA ARG A 181 -8.23 -3.60 -11.79
C ARG A 181 -9.02 -2.30 -11.65
N ARG A 182 -9.16 -1.76 -10.44
CA ARG A 182 -9.89 -0.50 -10.17
C ARG A 182 -8.98 0.74 -10.09
N GLU A 183 -7.77 0.64 -9.53
CA GLU A 183 -6.76 1.71 -9.33
C GLU A 183 -5.91 1.97 -10.58
N LEU A 184 -5.93 1.10 -11.59
CA LEU A 184 -5.50 1.45 -12.94
C LEU A 184 -6.47 2.40 -13.66
N THR A 185 -7.47 2.97 -12.97
CA THR A 185 -8.09 4.18 -13.50
C THR A 185 -7.10 5.33 -13.35
N LEU A 186 -6.55 5.73 -14.50
CA LEU A 186 -5.62 6.81 -14.81
C LEU A 186 -5.76 8.14 -14.00
N GLY A 187 -6.80 8.32 -13.20
CA GLY A 187 -7.02 9.45 -12.31
C GLY A 187 -6.01 9.59 -11.15
N GLN A 188 -5.31 8.53 -10.75
CA GLN A 188 -4.28 8.63 -9.69
C GLN A 188 -2.90 9.10 -10.20
N ILE A 189 -2.57 8.88 -11.48
CA ILE A 189 -1.37 9.48 -12.11
C ILE A 189 -1.45 11.01 -12.03
N ARG A 190 -2.67 11.56 -12.09
CA ARG A 190 -2.91 13.00 -11.92
C ARG A 190 -2.60 13.48 -10.51
N SER A 191 -2.94 12.74 -9.45
CA SER A 191 -2.78 13.23 -8.07
C SER A 191 -1.33 13.16 -7.56
N SER A 192 -0.51 12.22 -8.06
CA SER A 192 0.94 12.20 -7.77
C SER A 192 1.74 13.26 -8.53
N THR A 193 1.17 13.84 -9.59
CA THR A 193 1.83 14.84 -10.45
C THR A 193 1.29 16.27 -10.23
N MET A 194 0.23 16.44 -9.43
CA MET A 194 -0.41 17.74 -9.20
C MET A 194 0.04 18.40 -7.89
N SER A 195 1.30 18.82 -7.85
CA SER A 195 1.74 19.93 -6.98
C SER A 195 1.98 21.23 -7.75
N ASN A 196 1.81 21.26 -9.08
CA ASN A 196 1.75 22.50 -9.85
C ASN A 196 1.07 22.28 -11.22
N PRO A 197 -0.04 22.94 -11.57
CA PRO A 197 -0.68 22.82 -12.88
C PRO A 197 0.19 23.34 -14.05
N ASP A 198 1.21 24.14 -13.74
CA ASP A 198 2.06 24.83 -14.71
C ASP A 198 3.36 24.06 -15.05
N HIS A 199 3.56 22.86 -14.51
CA HIS A 199 4.75 22.04 -14.74
C HIS A 199 4.42 20.64 -15.27
N PHE A 200 3.48 20.52 -16.21
CA PHE A 200 3.77 19.56 -17.28
C PHE A 200 4.88 20.21 -18.10
N PRO A 201 6.10 19.64 -18.20
CA PRO A 201 7.00 20.09 -19.23
C PRO A 201 6.28 19.79 -20.54
N GLN A 202 5.67 20.82 -21.15
CA GLN A 202 5.35 20.80 -22.57
C GLN A 202 6.71 20.73 -23.25
N LEU A 203 7.22 19.50 -23.39
CA LEU A 203 8.39 19.21 -24.17
C LEU A 203 7.98 19.46 -25.62
N LEU A 204 8.24 20.69 -26.06
CA LEU A 204 8.23 21.05 -27.47
C LEU A 204 9.33 20.26 -28.14
N LEU A 205 8.97 19.10 -28.68
CA LEU A 205 9.83 18.37 -29.60
C LEU A 205 10.09 19.24 -30.84
N PRO A 206 11.35 19.38 -31.30
CA PRO A 206 11.63 19.78 -32.66
C PRO A 206 10.92 18.78 -33.58
N LYS A 207 9.99 19.28 -34.40
CA LYS A 207 9.47 18.50 -35.53
C LYS A 207 10.63 18.30 -36.49
N ASP A 208 11.29 17.15 -36.44
CA ASP A 208 11.93 16.62 -37.63
C ASP A 208 11.83 15.10 -37.70
N GLN A 209 11.62 14.68 -38.94
CA GLN A 209 11.18 13.39 -39.39
C GLN A 209 12.29 12.35 -39.26
N VAL A 210 12.00 11.13 -38.81
CA VAL A 210 12.57 9.93 -39.45
C VAL A 210 11.55 8.79 -39.43
N SER A 211 11.21 8.34 -40.64
CA SER A 211 10.56 7.08 -40.96
C SER A 211 11.54 5.94 -40.75
N GLY A 212 11.19 4.97 -39.91
CA GLY A 212 11.93 3.72 -39.78
C GLY A 212 11.25 2.80 -38.78
N LYS A 213 11.01 1.54 -39.16
CA LYS A 213 10.48 0.50 -38.27
C LYS A 213 11.42 0.32 -37.07
N ALA A 214 11.10 0.92 -35.93
CA ALA A 214 11.85 0.75 -34.69
C ALA A 214 11.27 -0.45 -33.90
N VAL A 215 12.18 -1.24 -33.32
CA VAL A 215 11.84 -2.30 -32.37
C VAL A 215 11.38 -1.60 -31.09
N CYS A 216 10.10 -1.73 -30.74
CA CYS A 216 9.58 -1.23 -29.47
C CYS A 216 10.29 -1.96 -28.31
N LEU A 217 11.00 -1.21 -27.48
CA LEU A 217 11.61 -1.74 -26.25
C LEU A 217 10.60 -1.79 -25.09
N ILE A 218 9.56 -0.94 -25.15
CA ILE A 218 8.41 -0.96 -24.25
C ILE A 218 7.20 -1.44 -25.06
N GLU A 219 6.80 -2.69 -24.86
CA GLU A 219 5.58 -3.24 -25.44
C GLU A 219 4.44 -3.24 -24.41
N GLU A 220 3.24 -2.87 -24.85
CA GLU A 220 2.03 -3.04 -24.05
C GLU A 220 1.85 -4.52 -23.74
N ILE A 221 1.95 -4.91 -22.46
CA ILE A 221 1.50 -6.22 -22.02
C ILE A 221 -0.02 -6.20 -22.06
N SER A 222 -0.59 -6.43 -23.25
CA SER A 222 -2.00 -6.77 -23.37
C SER A 222 -2.25 -7.95 -22.43
N SER A 223 -3.27 -7.86 -21.57
CA SER A 223 -3.64 -8.92 -20.61
C SER A 223 -4.17 -10.21 -21.27
N THR A 224 -3.68 -10.53 -22.46
CA THR A 224 -3.64 -11.86 -23.06
C THR A 224 -2.36 -12.61 -22.67
N GLU A 225 -1.87 -12.37 -21.46
CA GLU A 225 -0.80 -13.10 -20.81
C GLU A 225 -1.28 -14.54 -20.60
N ILE A 226 -0.90 -15.39 -21.56
CA ILE A 226 -0.93 -16.85 -21.56
C ILE A 226 -2.22 -17.41 -20.95
N GLN A 227 -3.18 -17.80 -21.81
CA GLN A 227 -4.13 -18.84 -21.44
C GLN A 227 -3.34 -20.15 -21.20
N VAL A 228 -2.61 -20.23 -20.09
CA VAL A 228 -2.27 -21.51 -19.50
C VAL A 228 -3.63 -22.03 -19.10
N GLU A 229 -4.15 -22.96 -19.89
CA GLU A 229 -5.35 -23.71 -19.58
C GLU A 229 -5.21 -24.17 -18.13
N MET A 230 -5.92 -23.51 -17.21
CA MET A 230 -5.82 -23.78 -15.78
C MET A 230 -6.40 -25.16 -15.55
N LYS A 231 -5.55 -26.18 -15.64
CA LYS A 231 -5.95 -27.57 -15.38
C LYS A 231 -6.32 -27.69 -13.91
N MET A 232 -7.52 -28.17 -13.65
CA MET A 232 -7.93 -28.52 -12.30
C MET A 232 -6.92 -29.53 -11.72
N PRO A 233 -6.29 -29.24 -10.57
CA PRO A 233 -5.32 -30.14 -9.97
C PRO A 233 -5.98 -31.47 -9.61
N ALA A 234 -5.36 -32.57 -10.03
CA ALA A 234 -5.82 -33.89 -9.62
C ALA A 234 -5.58 -34.05 -8.11
N TYR A 235 -6.55 -34.62 -7.40
CA TYR A 235 -6.43 -34.89 -5.98
C TYR A 235 -6.96 -36.27 -5.61
N GLU A 236 -6.41 -36.84 -4.54
CA GLU A 236 -6.80 -38.12 -3.97
C GLU A 236 -6.98 -37.95 -2.46
N LEU A 237 -8.09 -38.46 -1.93
CA LEU A 237 -8.39 -38.41 -0.49
C LEU A 237 -8.47 -39.83 0.07
N LYS A 238 -7.68 -40.11 1.12
CA LYS A 238 -7.61 -41.41 1.79
C LYS A 238 -7.97 -41.27 3.26
N ILE A 239 -8.92 -42.07 3.70
CA ILE A 239 -9.25 -42.21 5.11
C ILE A 239 -8.46 -43.39 5.65
N VAL A 240 -7.55 -43.12 6.58
CA VAL A 240 -6.74 -44.16 7.24
C VAL A 240 -7.46 -44.58 8.51
N HIS A 241 -7.69 -45.88 8.65
CA HIS A 241 -8.39 -46.48 9.77
C HIS A 241 -7.41 -47.08 10.78
N ASP A 242 -7.79 -47.19 12.05
CA ASP A 242 -7.04 -47.96 13.06
C ASP A 242 -7.21 -49.47 12.85
N HIS A 243 -6.49 -50.25 13.66
CA HIS A 243 -6.63 -51.72 13.72
C HIS A 243 -8.04 -52.20 14.12
N SER A 244 -8.95 -51.28 14.49
CA SER A 244 -10.36 -51.54 14.83
C SER A 244 -11.35 -50.96 13.81
N GLU A 245 -10.89 -50.64 12.59
CA GLU A 245 -11.66 -50.07 11.48
C GLU A 245 -12.32 -48.71 11.76
N LYS A 246 -11.87 -47.97 12.77
CA LYS A 246 -12.32 -46.59 13.01
C LYS A 246 -11.44 -45.60 12.26
N PRO A 247 -12.02 -44.55 11.64
CA PRO A 247 -11.25 -43.54 10.92
C PRO A 247 -10.36 -42.74 11.90
N LEU A 248 -9.05 -42.80 11.70
CA LEU A 248 -8.05 -42.12 12.52
C LEU A 248 -7.60 -40.78 11.93
N LYS A 249 -7.35 -40.75 10.63
CA LYS A 249 -6.81 -39.57 9.93
C LYS A 249 -7.25 -39.53 8.47
N ILE A 250 -7.29 -38.34 7.91
CA ILE A 250 -7.57 -38.10 6.50
C ILE A 250 -6.30 -37.59 5.84
N GLU A 251 -5.87 -38.25 4.77
CA GLU A 251 -4.73 -37.85 3.95
C GLU A 251 -5.22 -37.34 2.59
N LEU A 252 -4.96 -36.07 2.30
CA LEU A 252 -5.26 -35.42 1.02
C LEU A 252 -3.96 -35.23 0.24
N LYS A 253 -3.90 -35.82 -0.95
CA LYS A 253 -2.79 -35.66 -1.90
C LYS A 253 -3.25 -34.81 -3.07
N VAL A 254 -2.51 -33.76 -3.41
CA VAL A 254 -2.84 -32.86 -4.53
C VAL A 254 -1.64 -32.75 -5.47
N GLU A 255 -1.88 -32.95 -6.75
CA GLU A 255 -0.91 -32.71 -7.83
C GLU A 255 -1.06 -31.28 -8.33
N LEU A 256 0.04 -30.53 -8.39
CA LEU A 256 0.03 -29.11 -8.71
C LEU A 256 0.59 -28.88 -10.13
N PRO A 257 -0.27 -28.81 -11.17
CA PRO A 257 0.20 -28.66 -12.54
C PRO A 257 0.80 -27.27 -12.76
N GLY A 258 1.96 -27.22 -13.42
CA GLY A 258 2.60 -25.97 -13.83
C GLY A 258 3.55 -25.35 -12.81
N ILE A 259 3.83 -26.02 -11.69
CA ILE A 259 4.87 -25.60 -10.74
C ILE A 259 6.02 -26.60 -10.72
N ASN A 260 7.24 -26.10 -10.53
CA ASN A 260 8.45 -26.92 -10.50
C ASN A 260 8.91 -27.24 -9.06
N SER A 261 8.26 -26.63 -8.07
CA SER A 261 8.53 -26.83 -6.64
C SER A 261 7.32 -26.41 -5.80
N VAL A 262 6.95 -27.22 -4.81
CA VAL A 262 5.91 -26.89 -3.82
C VAL A 262 6.27 -25.70 -2.93
N SER A 263 7.55 -25.30 -2.85
CA SER A 263 7.97 -24.08 -2.13
C SER A 263 7.50 -22.78 -2.79
N LEU A 264 7.01 -22.86 -4.04
CA LEU A 264 6.44 -21.73 -4.77
C LEU A 264 4.96 -21.51 -4.42
N CYS A 265 4.40 -22.31 -3.51
CA CYS A 265 3.00 -22.26 -3.12
C CYS A 265 2.85 -21.88 -1.65
N ASP A 266 1.99 -20.91 -1.38
CA ASP A 266 1.50 -20.61 -0.05
C ASP A 266 0.26 -21.45 0.24
N LEU A 267 0.29 -22.20 1.34
CA LEU A 267 -0.83 -22.99 1.81
C LEU A 267 -1.46 -22.33 3.03
N SER A 268 -2.74 -21.97 2.92
CA SER A 268 -3.57 -21.54 4.05
C SER A 268 -4.56 -22.65 4.40
N VAL A 269 -4.57 -23.11 5.65
CA VAL A 269 -5.61 -24.02 6.14
C VAL A 269 -6.39 -23.35 7.26
N SER A 270 -7.72 -23.37 7.14
CA SER A 270 -8.60 -22.64 8.05
C SER A 270 -8.77 -23.32 9.41
N GLU A 271 -8.53 -24.64 9.54
CA GLU A 271 -8.63 -25.37 10.81
C GLU A 271 -7.97 -26.76 10.75
N GLY A 272 -7.29 -27.16 11.84
CA GLY A 272 -7.05 -28.57 12.21
C GLY A 272 -6.13 -29.43 11.33
N THR A 273 -4.92 -28.96 10.97
CA THR A 273 -3.96 -29.77 10.16
C THR A 273 -2.65 -30.00 10.92
N THR A 274 -2.04 -31.15 10.69
CA THR A 274 -0.60 -31.35 10.97
C THR A 274 0.24 -30.83 9.80
N GLU A 275 1.47 -30.37 10.05
CA GLU A 275 2.29 -29.62 9.07
C GLU A 275 2.29 -30.25 7.66
N PRO A 276 2.14 -29.44 6.59
CA PRO A 276 2.11 -29.94 5.22
C PRO A 276 3.42 -30.62 4.85
N GLN A 277 3.32 -31.77 4.19
CA GLN A 277 4.50 -32.54 3.79
C GLN A 277 4.62 -32.59 2.25
N ALA A 278 5.78 -32.18 1.75
CA ALA A 278 6.15 -32.36 0.35
C ALA A 278 6.46 -33.84 0.08
N LEU A 279 5.71 -34.46 -0.84
CA LEU A 279 5.96 -35.84 -1.28
C LEU A 279 6.87 -35.90 -2.51
N ALA A 280 6.76 -34.90 -3.38
CA ALA A 280 7.58 -34.71 -4.58
C ALA A 280 7.67 -33.21 -4.90
N LYS A 281 8.38 -32.85 -5.98
CA LYS A 281 8.56 -31.45 -6.39
C LYS A 281 7.23 -30.72 -6.67
N ASP A 282 6.20 -31.44 -7.06
CA ASP A 282 4.90 -30.95 -7.53
C ASP A 282 3.71 -31.58 -6.79
N VAL A 283 3.97 -32.26 -5.65
CA VAL A 283 2.95 -33.00 -4.90
C VAL A 283 2.99 -32.67 -3.41
N LEU A 284 1.85 -32.25 -2.89
CA LEU A 284 1.62 -31.99 -1.47
C LEU A 284 0.75 -33.07 -0.83
N SER A 285 1.08 -33.46 0.41
CA SER A 285 0.22 -34.25 1.29
C SER A 285 -0.14 -33.48 2.55
N LEU A 286 -1.43 -33.50 2.88
CA LEU A 286 -2.01 -32.90 4.07
C LEU A 286 -2.65 -33.98 4.93
N LYS A 287 -2.33 -33.96 6.22
CA LYS A 287 -2.81 -34.93 7.21
C LYS A 287 -3.65 -34.21 8.26
N PHE A 288 -4.92 -34.62 8.34
CA PHE A 288 -5.92 -34.13 9.28
C PHE A 288 -6.27 -35.24 10.27
#